data_AF-A0A3S4JBX5-F1
#
_entry.id   AF-A0A3S4JBX5-F1
#
_cell.length_a   1.000
_cell.length_b   1.000
_cell.length_c   1.000
_cell.angle_alpha   90.00
_cell.angle_beta   90.00
_cell.angle_gamma   90.00
#
_symmetry.space_group_name_H-M   'P 1'
#
loop_
_entity.id
_entity.type
_entity.pdbx_description
1 polymer ?
#
loop_
_entity_poly.entity_id
_entity_poly.type
_entity_poly.pdbx_seq_one_letter_code
_entity_poly.pdbx_strand_id
1 'polypeptide(L)'
;MKQLHHSGLPLYLDDDGVMALKPPLNYLGFGRKSAGQMAVVLPEFTEGLRNEPAYDVYRGLSFAEDQERLAADQYQYDITIIMPGDDWQGA
;
A
#
# COMPACT_ATOMS: atom_id res chain seq x y z
N MET A 1 16.08 -7.73 -0.09
CA MET A 1 15.61 -6.36 0.24
C MET A 1 16.31 -5.28 -0.61
N LYS A 2 15.55 -4.45 -1.32
CA LYS A 2 16.05 -3.31 -2.12
C LYS A 2 15.51 -1.98 -1.57
N GLN A 3 16.39 -1.09 -1.11
CA GLN A 3 15.99 0.19 -0.51
C GLN A 3 15.68 1.24 -1.59
N LEU A 4 14.65 2.05 -1.36
CA LEU A 4 14.39 3.26 -2.15
C LEU A 4 15.12 4.45 -1.54
N HIS A 5 15.85 5.21 -2.37
CA HIS A 5 16.71 6.30 -1.90
C HIS A 5 16.04 7.69 -1.89
N HIS A 6 14.95 7.87 -2.64
CA HIS A 6 14.31 9.17 -2.86
C HIS A 6 12.78 9.16 -2.68
N SER A 7 12.23 8.18 -1.95
CA SER A 7 10.79 8.07 -1.69
C SER A 7 10.26 9.13 -0.71
N GLY A 8 11.12 9.79 0.07
CA GLY A 8 10.72 10.65 1.19
C GLY A 8 10.06 9.90 2.36
N LEU A 9 9.80 8.60 2.18
CA LEU A 9 9.19 7.68 3.12
C LEU A 9 10.14 6.49 3.34
N PRO A 10 10.21 5.92 4.56
CA PRO A 10 11.11 4.81 4.87
C PRO A 10 10.61 3.49 4.27
N LEU A 11 10.59 3.39 2.94
CA LEU A 11 10.09 2.24 2.19
C LEU A 11 11.23 1.37 1.63
N TYR A 12 11.01 0.06 1.57
CA TYR A 12 11.89 -0.89 0.89
C TYR A 12 11.09 -2.00 0.22
N LEU A 13 11.63 -2.58 -0.85
CA LEU A 13 11.08 -3.78 -1.47
C LEU A 13 11.61 -5.01 -0.72
N ASP A 14 10.70 -5.82 -0.17
CA ASP A 14 11.04 -7.10 0.45
C ASP A 14 11.26 -8.20 -0.60
N ASP A 15 11.50 -9.42 -0.15
CA ASP A 15 11.84 -10.54 -1.03
C ASP A 15 10.59 -11.15 -1.72
N ASP A 16 9.40 -10.83 -1.23
CA ASP A 16 8.09 -11.24 -1.79
C ASP A 16 7.54 -10.18 -2.77
N GLY A 17 8.33 -9.15 -3.08
CA GLY A 17 7.93 -8.05 -3.96
C GLY A 17 6.92 -7.09 -3.31
N VAL A 18 6.77 -7.15 -1.99
CA VAL A 18 5.92 -6.24 -1.22
C VAL A 18 6.75 -5.04 -0.79
N MET A 19 6.19 -3.85 -0.94
CA MET A 19 6.87 -2.65 -0.48
C MET A 19 6.52 -2.40 0.98
N ALA A 20 7.49 -2.66 1.86
CA ALA A 20 7.36 -2.63 3.30
C ALA A 20 7.93 -1.35 3.92
N LEU A 21 7.49 -1.06 5.14
CA LEU A 21 7.93 0.08 5.94
C LEU A 21 9.11 -0.31 6.83
N LYS A 22 10.11 0.56 6.90
CA LYS A 22 11.28 0.41 7.75
C LYS A 22 11.04 1.10 9.10
N PRO A 23 11.55 0.53 10.22
CA PRO A 23 11.63 1.24 11.48
C PRO A 23 12.28 2.63 11.33
N PRO A 24 11.90 3.64 12.13
CA PRO A 24 11.04 3.56 13.32
C PRO A 24 9.53 3.80 13.06
N LEU A 25 9.07 3.70 11.80
CA LEU A 25 7.68 4.00 11.48
C LEU A 25 6.73 2.89 11.99
N ASN A 26 5.75 3.26 12.81
CA ASN A 26 4.67 2.40 13.26
C ASN A 26 3.47 2.49 12.33
N TYR A 27 2.66 1.43 12.27
CA TYR A 27 1.38 1.41 11.57
C TYR A 27 0.36 0.56 12.35
N LEU A 28 -0.92 0.92 12.26
CA LEU A 28 -2.02 0.23 12.94
C LEU A 28 -2.52 -0.99 12.17
N GLY A 29 -2.33 -1.01 10.85
CA GLY A 29 -2.76 -2.14 10.04
C GLY A 29 -2.15 -2.17 8.65
N PHE A 30 -2.05 -3.38 8.11
CA PHE A 30 -1.70 -3.66 6.73
C PHE A 30 -2.84 -4.43 6.07
N GLY A 31 -3.10 -4.15 4.80
CA GLY A 31 -4.03 -4.93 3.99
C GLY A 31 -3.60 -4.99 2.53
N ARG A 32 -3.74 -6.16 1.92
CA ARG A 32 -3.62 -6.36 0.48
C ARG A 32 -4.99 -6.48 -0.16
N LYS A 33 -5.21 -5.80 -1.28
CA LYS A 33 -6.41 -5.93 -2.09
C LYS A 33 -6.09 -6.61 -3.40
N SER A 34 -6.87 -7.64 -3.74
CA SER A 34 -6.82 -8.27 -5.05
C SER A 34 -7.85 -7.67 -6.00
N ALA A 35 -7.64 -7.83 -7.31
CA ALA A 35 -8.59 -7.40 -8.32
C ALA A 35 -9.97 -8.07 -8.15
N GLY A 36 -10.03 -9.33 -7.70
CA GLY A 36 -11.30 -9.99 -7.36
C GLY A 36 -12.12 -9.28 -6.28
N GLN A 37 -11.46 -8.63 -5.32
CA GLN A 37 -12.14 -7.81 -4.30
C GLN A 37 -12.60 -6.44 -4.83
N MET A 38 -12.18 -6.08 -6.03
CA MET A 38 -12.52 -4.85 -6.74
C MET A 38 -13.40 -5.11 -7.98
N ALA A 39 -13.87 -6.34 -8.20
CA ALA A 39 -14.59 -6.73 -9.41
C ALA A 39 -15.80 -5.83 -9.75
N VAL A 40 -16.48 -5.27 -8.74
CA VAL A 40 -17.63 -4.35 -8.93
C VAL A 40 -17.21 -3.02 -9.58
N VAL A 41 -15.95 -2.61 -9.44
CA VAL A 41 -15.41 -1.33 -9.93
C VAL A 41 -14.35 -1.51 -11.02
N LEU A 42 -14.08 -2.75 -11.45
CA LEU A 42 -13.15 -3.09 -12.52
C LEU A 42 -13.94 -3.49 -13.77
N PRO A 43 -14.07 -2.60 -14.77
CA PRO A 43 -14.90 -2.85 -15.96
C PRO A 43 -14.48 -4.08 -16.76
N GLU A 44 -13.19 -4.42 -16.73
CA GLU A 44 -12.59 -5.54 -17.48
C GLU A 44 -12.20 -6.71 -16.57
N PHE A 45 -12.85 -6.85 -15.41
CA PHE A 45 -12.57 -7.96 -14.52
C PHE A 45 -12.83 -9.31 -15.23
N THR A 46 -11.82 -10.17 -15.21
CA THR A 46 -11.97 -11.58 -15.57
C THR A 46 -11.59 -12.46 -14.38
N GLU A 47 -12.14 -13.67 -14.33
CA GLU A 47 -11.82 -14.64 -13.26
C GLU A 47 -10.32 -14.96 -13.18
N GLY A 48 -9.58 -14.85 -14.30
CA GLY A 48 -8.13 -14.99 -14.32
C GLY A 48 -7.41 -13.97 -13.43
N LEU A 49 -7.96 -12.75 -13.31
CA LEU A 49 -7.40 -11.66 -12.53
C LEU A 49 -7.77 -11.74 -11.03
N ARG A 50 -8.65 -12.67 -10.62
CA ARG A 50 -9.23 -12.70 -9.25
C ARG A 50 -8.22 -12.54 -8.12
N ASN A 51 -7.08 -13.21 -8.24
CA ASN A 51 -6.04 -13.27 -7.22
C ASN A 51 -4.89 -12.30 -7.47
N GLU A 52 -4.93 -11.52 -8.55
CA GLU A 52 -3.89 -10.55 -8.84
C GLU A 52 -3.90 -9.42 -7.82
N PRO A 53 -2.74 -9.07 -7.24
CA PRO A 53 -2.64 -7.97 -6.29
C PRO A 53 -2.86 -6.64 -7.01
N ALA A 54 -3.83 -5.85 -6.54
CA ALA A 54 -4.14 -4.53 -7.08
C ALA A 54 -3.42 -3.42 -6.30
N TYR A 55 -3.50 -3.45 -4.97
CA TYR A 55 -2.76 -2.52 -4.13
C TYR A 55 -2.57 -3.06 -2.72
N ASP A 56 -1.55 -2.54 -2.05
CA ASP A 56 -1.34 -2.66 -0.62
C ASP A 56 -1.70 -1.35 0.08
N VAL A 57 -2.18 -1.44 1.32
CA VAL A 57 -2.46 -0.27 2.16
C VAL A 57 -1.86 -0.46 3.55
N TYR A 58 -1.14 0.56 3.99
CA TYR A 58 -0.67 0.73 5.36
C TYR A 58 -1.47 1.85 6.02
N ARG A 59 -2.07 1.55 7.17
CA ARG A 59 -2.98 2.47 7.86
C ARG A 59 -2.42 2.95 9.19
N GLY A 60 -2.71 4.20 9.54
CA GLY A 60 -2.36 4.77 10.85
C GLY A 60 -0.86 4.88 11.05
N LEU A 61 -0.17 5.36 10.02
CA LEU A 61 1.27 5.56 10.02
C LEU A 61 1.65 6.70 10.96
N SER A 62 2.66 6.46 11.77
CA SER A 62 3.17 7.45 12.71
C SER A 62 4.61 7.13 13.11
N PHE A 63 5.40 8.17 13.33
CA PHE A 63 6.56 8.06 14.21
C PHE A 63 6.09 8.02 15.66
N ALA A 64 6.80 7.30 16.52
CA ALA A 64 6.38 7.11 17.91
C ALA A 64 6.26 8.46 18.65
N GLU A 65 7.15 9.39 18.37
CA GLU A 65 7.16 10.75 18.90
C GLU A 65 5.95 11.60 18.47
N ASP A 66 5.32 11.29 17.34
CA ASP A 66 4.21 12.07 16.78
C ASP A 66 2.82 11.49 17.14
N GLN A 67 2.76 10.29 17.71
CA GLN A 67 1.51 9.57 17.97
C GLN A 67 0.52 10.35 18.84
N GLU A 68 0.99 10.93 19.95
CA GLU A 68 0.13 11.70 20.85
C GLU A 68 -0.47 12.93 20.15
N ARG A 69 0.33 13.58 19.30
CA ARG A 69 -0.10 14.76 18.54
C ARG A 69 -1.15 14.40 17.49
N LEU A 70 -0.92 13.34 16.74
CA LEU A 70 -1.87 12.83 15.74
C LEU A 70 -3.19 12.40 16.39
N ALA A 71 -3.12 11.72 17.55
CA ALA A 71 -4.30 11.30 18.29
C ALA A 71 -5.12 12.48 18.84
N ALA A 72 -4.45 13.51 19.37
CA ALA A 72 -5.12 14.69 19.93
C ALA A 72 -5.92 15.46 18.87
N ASP A 73 -5.38 15.57 17.66
CA ASP A 73 -6.01 16.30 16.55
C ASP A 73 -6.83 15.38 15.62
N GLN A 74 -6.98 14.10 15.96
CA GLN A 74 -7.68 13.07 15.17
C GLN A 74 -7.17 12.91 13.73
N TYR A 75 -5.87 13.13 13.51
CA TYR A 75 -5.24 12.91 12.22
C TYR A 75 -4.82 11.45 12.04
N GLN A 76 -4.99 10.93 10.83
CA GLN A 76 -4.49 9.62 10.41
C GLN A 76 -3.79 9.76 9.06
N TYR A 77 -2.58 9.21 8.94
CA TYR A 77 -1.84 9.13 7.69
C TYR A 77 -1.80 7.68 7.19
N ASP A 78 -2.15 7.48 5.93
CA ASP A 78 -2.18 6.16 5.28
C ASP A 78 -1.34 6.22 3.99
N ILE A 79 -0.70 5.10 3.62
CA ILE A 79 -0.02 4.94 2.33
C ILE A 79 -0.69 3.81 1.57
N THR A 80 -1.07 4.08 0.32
CA THR A 80 -1.52 3.06 -0.63
C THR A 80 -0.44 2.86 -1.69
N ILE A 81 -0.06 1.61 -1.91
CA ILE A 81 0.94 1.20 -2.89
C ILE A 81 0.22 0.45 -4.00
N ILE A 82 0.14 1.09 -5.17
CA ILE A 82 -0.58 0.55 -6.32
C ILE A 82 0.36 -0.35 -7.09
N MET A 83 -0.07 -1.58 -7.36
CA MET A 83 0.69 -2.53 -8.16
C MET A 83 0.63 -2.10 -9.64
N PRO A 84 1.73 -2.28 -10.39
CA PRO A 84 1.68 -2.07 -11.82
C PRO A 84 0.64 -3.02 -12.43
N GLY A 85 -0.29 -2.48 -13.20
CA GLY A 85 -1.13 -3.28 -14.08
C GLY A 85 -0.39 -3.58 -15.37
N ASP A 86 -0.76 -4.68 -16.04
CA ASP A 86 -0.46 -4.79 -17.47
C ASP A 86 -1.25 -3.67 -18.16
N ASP A 87 -0.55 -2.82 -18.91
CA ASP A 87 -1.13 -1.67 -19.59
C ASP A 87 -2.42 -2.06 -20.32
N TRP A 88 -3.49 -1.32 -20.05
CA TRP A 88 -4.60 -1.09 -20.97
C TRP A 88 -3.99 -0.73 -22.35
N GLN A 89 -3.86 -1.73 -23.22
CA GLN A 89 -3.46 -1.50 -24.60
C GLN A 89 -4.63 -0.87 -25.35
N GLY A 90 -4.69 0.46 -25.35
CA GLY A 90 -5.26 1.29 -26.41
C GLY A 90 -6.75 1.08 -26.73
N ALA A 91 -7.55 2.06 -26.32
CA ALA A 91 -8.70 2.49 -27.10
C ALA A 91 -8.30 2.93 -28.52
#